data_AF-A0A3S0DMM0-F1
#
_entry.id   AF-A0A3S0DMM0-F1
#
_cell.length_a   1.000
_cell.length_b   1.000
_cell.length_c   1.000
_cell.angle_alpha   90.00
_cell.angle_beta   90.00
_cell.angle_gamma   90.00
#
_symmetry.space_group_name_H-M   'P 1'
#
loop_
_entity.id
_entity.type
_entity.pdbx_description
1 polymer ?
#
loop_
_entity_poly.entity_id
_entity_poly.type
_entity_poly.pdbx_seq_one_letter_code
_entity_poly.pdbx_strand_id
1 'polypeptide(L)'
;MFDFLRTLFTGDETPSFDDVAGLDTAIARIIAGTDPRLKLLPDHRERLAPAAAAALEHARACVAALAAPHRLDREAFARDPLIHACFGSADDIGRTINEDPTIRDWLATPHGHAAPALYVLLALTCEERGSFGVQLDNGVLHRDVPQTVVNFTRPVFLAPAANEAGCREAVVWIVFDYCVQRALERLTELRERREELETRYRLHLGKLRALDRAHRGLGAIAGQGSNDADRSAAEQELADIEEQLQAAVADTATLDDYLTRIVEVLSAPEALITVAHRQLRLDRVGIRLDDPNLPGDDVDFEEATFAQGLRRVPVLVRIPGVDLEAPAKAMLPQW
;
A
#
# COMPACT_ATOMS: atom_id res chain seq x y z
N MET A 1 -1.70 -5.01 5.67
CA MET A 1 -1.22 -4.54 4.36
C MET A 1 0.30 -4.47 4.33
N PHE A 2 0.97 -3.72 5.22
CA PHE A 2 2.45 -3.67 5.27
C PHE A 2 3.12 -4.89 5.92
N ASP A 3 2.46 -5.60 6.85
CA ASP A 3 3.00 -6.85 7.42
C ASP A 3 3.21 -7.93 6.34
N PHE A 4 2.40 -7.92 5.29
CA PHE A 4 2.57 -8.83 4.16
C PHE A 4 3.80 -8.50 3.33
N LEU A 5 4.06 -7.21 3.07
CA LEU A 5 5.30 -6.78 2.44
C LEU A 5 6.49 -7.24 3.31
N ARG A 6 6.41 -7.09 4.63
CA ARG A 6 7.46 -7.61 5.54
C ARG A 6 7.67 -9.13 5.45
N THR A 7 6.62 -9.92 5.23
CA THR A 7 6.76 -11.39 5.06
C THR A 7 7.31 -11.84 3.71
N LEU A 8 7.26 -10.99 2.68
CA LEU A 8 7.81 -11.31 1.35
C LEU A 8 9.31 -10.99 1.22
N PHE A 9 9.87 -10.16 2.10
CA PHE A 9 11.25 -9.68 2.01
C PHE A 9 12.24 -10.32 3.01
N THR A 10 11.91 -11.46 3.61
CA THR A 10 12.87 -12.30 4.36
C THR A 10 13.70 -13.24 3.46
N GLY A 11 13.66 -13.06 2.14
CA GLY A 11 14.47 -13.80 1.17
C GLY A 11 15.85 -13.18 0.95
N ASP A 12 16.90 -13.98 1.09
CA ASP A 12 18.32 -13.62 1.20
C ASP A 12 19.02 -13.25 -0.14
N GLU A 13 18.28 -12.93 -1.20
CA GLU A 13 18.88 -12.68 -2.52
C GLU A 13 18.46 -11.31 -3.08
N THR A 14 19.44 -10.41 -3.17
CA THR A 14 19.39 -9.21 -4.02
C THR A 14 19.85 -9.58 -5.43
N PRO A 15 18.96 -9.79 -6.42
CA PRO A 15 19.39 -9.99 -7.79
C PRO A 15 19.90 -8.66 -8.39
N SER A 16 21.03 -8.73 -9.09
CA SER A 16 21.60 -7.67 -9.94
C SER A 16 20.92 -7.67 -11.32
N PHE A 17 20.76 -6.51 -11.96
CA PHE A 17 20.03 -6.39 -13.24
C PHE A 17 20.85 -6.32 -14.54
N ASP A 18 20.38 -7.12 -15.51
CA ASP A 18 20.36 -6.92 -16.97
C ASP A 18 18.89 -6.75 -17.44
N ASP A 19 18.55 -5.79 -18.32
CA ASP A 19 17.14 -5.43 -18.66
C ASP A 19 16.23 -6.59 -19.11
N VAL A 20 16.77 -7.63 -19.76
CA VAL A 20 16.01 -8.83 -20.15
C VAL A 20 15.64 -9.69 -18.94
N ALA A 21 16.52 -9.76 -17.93
CA ALA A 21 16.22 -10.44 -16.68
C ALA A 21 15.08 -9.73 -15.92
N GLY A 22 14.89 -8.41 -16.14
CA GLY A 22 13.91 -7.60 -15.39
C GLY A 22 12.48 -7.95 -15.74
N LEU A 23 12.21 -8.08 -17.03
CA LEU A 23 10.90 -8.48 -17.50
C LEU A 23 10.57 -9.93 -17.11
N ASP A 24 11.55 -10.84 -17.17
CA ASP A 24 11.37 -12.23 -16.79
C ASP A 24 11.05 -12.39 -15.30
N THR A 25 11.80 -11.67 -14.46
CA THR A 25 11.53 -11.61 -13.03
C THR A 25 10.17 -10.97 -12.75
N ALA A 26 9.79 -9.91 -13.46
CA ALA A 26 8.48 -9.28 -13.31
C ALA A 26 7.33 -10.24 -13.64
N ILE A 27 7.40 -10.95 -14.77
CA ILE A 27 6.41 -11.96 -15.16
C ILE A 27 6.36 -13.10 -14.13
N ALA A 28 7.52 -13.58 -13.68
CA ALA A 28 7.59 -14.62 -12.66
C ALA A 28 6.93 -14.18 -11.33
N ARG A 29 7.17 -12.94 -10.89
CA ARG A 29 6.55 -12.35 -9.70
C ARG A 29 5.04 -12.17 -9.85
N ILE A 30 4.56 -11.73 -11.01
CA ILE A 30 3.11 -11.65 -11.28
C ILE A 30 2.46 -13.02 -11.12
N ILE A 31 3.02 -14.05 -11.75
CA ILE A 31 2.46 -15.41 -11.69
C ILE A 31 2.51 -15.96 -10.26
N ALA A 32 3.61 -15.75 -9.54
CA ALA A 32 3.76 -16.21 -8.16
C ALA A 32 2.82 -15.47 -7.20
N GLY A 33 2.62 -14.17 -7.40
CA GLY A 33 1.81 -13.31 -6.56
C GLY A 33 0.31 -13.32 -6.88
N THR A 34 -0.13 -13.97 -7.97
CA THR A 34 -1.55 -14.06 -8.37
C THR A 34 -2.06 -15.49 -8.41
N ASP A 35 -1.90 -16.20 -9.53
CA ASP A 35 -2.29 -17.59 -9.70
C ASP A 35 -1.20 -18.39 -10.45
N PRO A 36 -0.47 -19.30 -9.77
CA PRO A 36 0.59 -20.10 -10.40
C PRO A 36 0.12 -20.95 -11.58
N ARG A 37 -1.19 -21.23 -11.70
CA ARG A 37 -1.76 -22.02 -12.80
C ARG A 37 -1.71 -21.27 -14.13
N LEU A 38 -1.51 -19.95 -14.14
CA LEU A 38 -1.35 -19.15 -15.37
C LEU A 38 -0.25 -19.68 -16.29
N LYS A 39 0.76 -20.38 -15.74
CA LYS A 39 1.82 -21.06 -16.53
C LYS A 39 1.29 -22.13 -17.49
N LEU A 40 0.06 -22.61 -17.28
CA LEU A 40 -0.57 -23.63 -18.13
C LEU A 40 -1.13 -23.05 -19.43
N LEU A 41 -1.32 -21.73 -19.52
CA LEU A 41 -1.76 -21.07 -20.75
C LEU A 41 -0.55 -20.93 -21.70
N PRO A 42 -0.66 -21.32 -22.98
CA PRO A 42 0.48 -21.31 -23.90
C PRO A 42 1.01 -19.90 -24.21
N ASP A 43 0.16 -18.89 -24.14
CA ASP A 43 0.39 -17.49 -24.52
C ASP A 43 0.56 -16.55 -23.32
N HIS A 44 0.60 -17.08 -22.08
CA HIS A 44 0.64 -16.26 -20.85
C HIS A 44 1.75 -15.22 -20.85
N ARG A 45 2.95 -15.61 -21.30
CA ARG A 45 4.13 -14.74 -21.32
C ARG A 45 3.95 -13.57 -22.28
N GLU A 46 3.45 -13.84 -23.49
CA GLU A 46 3.23 -12.83 -24.52
C GLU A 46 2.16 -11.81 -24.08
N ARG A 47 1.13 -12.28 -23.38
CA ARG A 47 0.07 -11.42 -22.83
C ARG A 47 0.47 -10.64 -21.58
N LEU A 48 1.27 -11.22 -20.70
CA LEU A 48 1.75 -10.54 -19.49
C LEU A 48 2.85 -9.53 -19.77
N ALA A 49 3.69 -9.76 -20.79
CA ALA A 49 4.87 -8.94 -21.04
C ALA A 49 4.59 -7.43 -21.16
N PRO A 50 3.58 -6.96 -21.91
CA PRO A 50 3.29 -5.52 -21.99
C PRO A 50 2.88 -4.91 -20.65
N ALA A 51 1.99 -5.59 -19.91
CA ALA A 51 1.52 -5.10 -18.62
C ALA A 51 2.61 -5.17 -17.54
N ALA A 52 3.44 -6.22 -17.55
CA ALA A 52 4.60 -6.34 -16.67
C ALA A 52 5.63 -5.24 -16.92
N ALA A 53 5.91 -4.93 -18.19
CA ALA A 53 6.81 -3.85 -18.57
C ALA A 53 6.27 -2.49 -18.11
N ALA A 54 4.99 -2.19 -18.37
CA ALA A 54 4.35 -0.94 -17.94
C ALA A 54 4.39 -0.76 -16.41
N ALA A 55 4.03 -1.80 -15.66
CA ALA A 55 4.07 -1.76 -14.19
C ALA A 55 5.49 -1.59 -13.65
N LEU A 56 6.49 -2.25 -14.26
CA LEU A 56 7.89 -2.12 -13.83
C LEU A 56 8.47 -0.74 -14.18
N GLU A 57 8.18 -0.20 -15.36
CA GLU A 57 8.59 1.14 -15.78
C GLU A 57 8.00 2.20 -14.85
N HIS A 58 6.71 2.09 -14.52
CA HIS A 58 6.06 3.00 -13.58
C HIS A 58 6.64 2.88 -12.16
N ALA A 59 6.93 1.67 -11.69
CA ALA A 59 7.60 1.47 -10.40
C ALA A 59 8.99 2.15 -10.37
N ARG A 60 9.78 2.03 -11.45
CA ARG A 60 11.05 2.74 -11.61
C ARG A 60 10.85 4.26 -11.60
N ALA A 61 9.83 4.78 -12.28
CA ALA A 61 9.53 6.21 -12.29
C ALA A 61 9.17 6.74 -10.90
N CYS A 62 8.34 6.02 -10.12
CA CYS A 62 8.02 6.37 -8.74
C CYS A 62 9.26 6.46 -7.85
N VAL A 63 10.21 5.53 -7.98
CA VAL A 63 11.45 5.53 -7.17
C VAL A 63 12.45 6.58 -7.66
N ALA A 64 12.48 6.85 -8.95
CA ALA A 64 13.31 7.91 -9.53
C ALA A 64 12.86 9.31 -9.09
N ALA A 65 11.58 9.49 -8.74
CA ALA A 65 11.04 10.74 -8.23
C ALA A 65 11.45 11.03 -6.77
N LEU A 66 11.94 10.04 -6.01
CA LEU A 66 12.35 10.22 -4.62
C LEU A 66 13.65 11.02 -4.51
N ALA A 67 13.71 11.93 -3.55
CA ALA A 67 14.88 12.71 -3.22
C ALA A 67 16.14 11.86 -2.91
N ALA A 68 17.29 12.51 -2.87
CA ALA A 68 18.53 11.86 -2.44
C ALA A 68 18.43 11.43 -0.96
N PRO A 69 19.14 10.37 -0.53
CA PRO A 69 19.02 9.87 0.83
C PRO A 69 19.38 10.92 1.88
N HIS A 70 18.46 11.15 2.81
CA HIS A 70 18.69 11.99 3.99
C HIS A 70 19.54 11.23 5.01
N ARG A 71 20.45 11.93 5.69
CA ARG A 71 21.15 11.32 6.82
C ARG A 71 20.17 11.15 7.97
N LEU A 72 20.13 9.98 8.60
CA LEU A 72 19.24 9.73 9.74
C LEU A 72 20.08 9.51 11.01
N ASP A 73 20.33 10.60 11.73
CA ASP A 73 21.00 10.62 13.02
C ASP A 73 20.68 11.90 13.82
N ARG A 74 21.33 12.04 14.99
CA ARG A 74 21.18 13.20 15.87
C ARG A 74 21.60 14.53 15.24
N GLU A 75 22.59 14.54 14.34
CA GLU A 75 23.05 15.76 13.70
C GLU A 75 22.05 16.23 12.65
N ALA A 76 21.50 15.29 11.88
CA ALA A 76 20.44 15.55 10.90
C ALA A 76 19.19 16.14 11.55
N PHE A 77 18.80 15.66 12.74
CA PHE A 77 17.68 16.25 13.50
C PHE A 77 17.81 17.77 13.71
N ALA A 78 19.04 18.28 13.86
CA ALA A 78 19.26 19.71 14.09
C ALA A 78 19.34 20.55 12.80
N ARG A 79 19.61 19.93 11.65
CA ARG A 79 19.99 20.62 10.40
C ARG A 79 19.05 20.37 9.23
N ASP A 80 18.37 19.24 9.21
CA ASP A 80 17.50 18.82 8.13
C ASP A 80 16.04 19.04 8.54
N PRO A 81 15.32 19.98 7.92
CA PRO A 81 13.93 20.29 8.28
C PRO A 81 12.98 19.12 8.17
N LEU A 82 13.18 18.23 7.19
CA LEU A 82 12.35 17.04 7.03
C LEU A 82 12.60 16.06 8.17
N ILE A 83 13.86 15.77 8.48
CA ILE A 83 14.20 14.86 9.60
C ILE A 83 13.75 15.44 10.94
N HIS A 84 13.89 16.75 11.15
CA HIS A 84 13.35 17.44 12.33
C HIS A 84 11.84 17.26 12.45
N ALA A 85 11.10 17.44 11.35
CA ALA A 85 9.64 17.25 11.33
C ALA A 85 9.21 15.79 11.51
N CYS A 86 10.06 14.83 11.14
CA CYS A 86 9.77 13.39 11.23
C CYS A 86 9.81 12.82 12.66
N PHE A 87 10.50 13.48 13.60
CA PHE A 87 10.78 12.94 14.93
C PHE A 87 10.49 13.95 16.04
N GLY A 88 10.07 13.48 17.22
CA GLY A 88 9.79 14.35 18.36
C GLY A 88 11.06 14.87 19.05
N SER A 89 12.15 14.12 18.95
CA SER A 89 13.45 14.45 19.52
C SER A 89 14.57 13.70 18.80
N ALA A 90 15.80 14.17 18.95
CA ALA A 90 16.96 13.45 18.43
C ALA A 90 17.15 12.05 19.06
N ASP A 91 16.70 11.85 20.31
CA ASP A 91 16.79 10.54 20.97
C ASP A 91 15.74 9.55 20.42
N ASP A 92 14.61 10.05 19.89
CA ASP A 92 13.60 9.21 19.25
C ASP A 92 14.12 8.57 17.95
N ILE A 93 15.09 9.18 17.26
CA ILE A 93 15.71 8.60 16.06
C ILE A 93 16.39 7.28 16.40
N GLY A 94 17.32 7.30 17.36
CA GLY A 94 18.06 6.11 17.78
C GLY A 94 17.13 5.01 18.32
N ARG A 95 16.12 5.40 19.11
CA ARG A 95 15.10 4.47 19.61
C ARG A 95 14.33 3.80 18.47
N THR A 96 13.84 4.59 17.51
CA THR A 96 13.05 4.11 16.37
C THR A 96 13.86 3.16 15.48
N ILE A 97 15.16 3.44 15.28
CA ILE A 97 16.07 2.57 14.53
C ILE A 97 16.32 1.25 15.29
N ASN A 98 16.66 1.31 16.57
CA ASN A 98 17.07 0.14 17.35
C ASN A 98 15.90 -0.81 17.67
N GLU A 99 14.69 -0.27 17.84
CA GLU A 99 13.50 -1.07 18.09
C GLU A 99 12.97 -1.74 16.81
N ASP A 100 13.33 -1.23 15.62
CA ASP A 100 12.80 -1.73 14.37
C ASP A 100 13.34 -3.14 14.05
N PRO A 101 12.45 -4.13 13.90
CA PRO A 101 12.84 -5.50 13.57
C PRO A 101 13.45 -5.65 12.18
N THR A 102 13.03 -4.89 11.16
CA THR A 102 13.57 -5.00 9.80
C THR A 102 15.04 -4.57 9.77
N ILE A 103 15.38 -3.51 10.49
CA ILE A 103 16.78 -3.07 10.66
C ILE A 103 17.58 -4.14 11.44
N ARG A 104 17.04 -4.65 12.56
CA ARG A 104 17.72 -5.68 13.37
C ARG A 104 17.98 -6.96 12.60
N ASP A 105 17.00 -7.45 11.85
CA ASP A 105 17.11 -8.67 11.04
C ASP A 105 18.19 -8.50 9.96
N TRP A 106 18.23 -7.33 9.30
CA TRP A 106 19.26 -7.03 8.31
C TRP A 106 20.66 -6.95 8.93
N LEU A 107 20.82 -6.33 10.10
CA LEU A 107 22.11 -6.26 10.80
C LEU A 107 22.62 -7.61 11.29
N ALA A 108 21.72 -8.59 11.47
CA ALA A 108 22.10 -9.96 11.81
C ALA A 108 22.71 -10.72 10.61
N THR A 109 22.56 -10.23 9.38
CA THR A 109 23.17 -10.83 8.19
C THR A 109 24.67 -10.48 8.09
N PRO A 110 25.51 -11.31 7.43
CA PRO A 110 26.93 -11.00 7.22
C PRO A 110 27.15 -9.69 6.46
N HIS A 111 26.29 -9.40 5.49
CA HIS A 111 26.34 -8.17 4.69
C HIS A 111 26.00 -6.94 5.54
N GLY A 112 24.98 -7.03 6.39
CA GLY A 112 24.58 -5.94 7.26
C GLY A 112 25.60 -5.66 8.35
N HIS A 113 26.19 -6.71 8.94
CA HIS A 113 27.19 -6.58 10.00
C HIS A 113 28.45 -5.84 9.55
N ALA A 114 28.86 -6.00 8.29
CA ALA A 114 30.07 -5.40 7.73
C ALA A 114 29.81 -4.06 7.01
N ALA A 115 28.56 -3.62 6.89
CA ALA A 115 28.22 -2.43 6.12
C ALA A 115 28.61 -1.13 6.86
N PRO A 116 29.30 -0.19 6.18
CA PRO A 116 29.68 1.09 6.80
C PRO A 116 28.49 2.04 7.02
N ALA A 117 27.39 1.78 6.31
CA ALA A 117 26.12 2.48 6.44
C ALA A 117 24.99 1.58 5.94
N LEU A 118 23.79 1.83 6.44
CA LEU A 118 22.55 1.21 6.00
C LEU A 118 21.72 2.23 5.22
N TYR A 119 21.29 1.86 4.02
CA TYR A 119 20.31 2.61 3.24
C TYR A 119 18.95 1.92 3.37
N VAL A 120 17.91 2.69 3.66
CA VAL A 120 16.58 2.15 3.92
C VAL A 120 15.52 3.17 3.52
N LEU A 121 14.34 2.70 3.12
CA LEU A 121 13.19 3.56 2.89
C LEU A 121 12.43 3.73 4.22
N LEU A 122 12.36 4.94 4.72
CA LEU A 122 11.50 5.34 5.84
C LEU A 122 10.15 5.81 5.29
N ALA A 123 9.11 4.99 5.45
CA ALA A 123 7.75 5.38 5.10
C ALA A 123 7.03 5.95 6.34
N LEU A 124 6.44 7.14 6.22
CA LEU A 124 5.69 7.83 7.29
C LEU A 124 4.26 8.13 6.86
N THR A 125 3.42 8.56 7.80
CA THR A 125 2.08 9.13 7.53
C THR A 125 2.09 10.61 7.90
N CYS A 126 1.83 11.50 6.95
CA CYS A 126 1.63 12.92 7.21
C CYS A 126 0.18 13.17 7.62
N GLU A 127 -0.04 13.61 8.86
CA GLU A 127 -1.34 13.96 9.41
C GLU A 127 -1.41 15.45 9.70
N GLU A 128 -2.32 16.16 9.02
CA GLU A 128 -2.67 17.56 9.31
C GLU A 128 -3.88 17.60 10.24
N ARG A 129 -3.73 18.23 11.40
CA ARG A 129 -4.82 18.35 12.39
C ARG A 129 -5.03 19.81 12.74
N GLY A 130 -6.28 20.25 12.68
CA GLY A 130 -6.69 21.56 13.19
C GLY A 130 -6.54 21.60 14.71
N SER A 131 -5.91 22.65 15.21
CA SER A 131 -5.72 22.93 16.63
C SER A 131 -5.96 24.41 16.90
N PHE A 132 -6.16 24.76 18.16
CA PHE A 132 -6.21 26.15 18.61
C PHE A 132 -4.95 26.43 19.41
N GLY A 133 -4.17 27.40 18.95
CA GLY A 133 -2.90 27.76 19.55
C GLY A 133 -2.85 29.20 20.03
N VAL A 134 -1.65 29.59 20.44
CA VAL A 134 -1.34 30.95 20.82
C VAL A 134 -0.44 31.54 19.75
N GLN A 135 -0.82 32.69 19.20
CA GLN A 135 -0.01 33.44 18.24
C GLN A 135 0.34 34.80 18.83
N LEU A 136 1.60 35.20 18.67
CA LEU A 136 2.04 36.56 18.99
C LEU A 136 2.02 37.38 17.71
N ASP A 137 1.13 38.36 17.63
CA ASP A 137 1.04 39.30 16.50
C ASP A 137 1.30 40.72 17.01
N ASN A 138 2.32 41.39 16.46
CA ASN A 138 2.73 42.75 16.85
C ASN A 138 2.91 42.96 18.37
N GLY A 139 3.36 41.92 19.09
CA GLY A 139 3.53 41.96 20.55
C GLY A 139 2.24 41.76 21.36
N VAL A 140 1.10 41.53 20.71
CA VAL A 140 -0.16 41.13 21.34
C VAL A 140 -0.30 39.62 21.27
N LEU A 141 -0.57 39.00 22.42
CA LEU A 141 -0.76 37.56 22.52
C LEU A 141 -2.23 37.23 22.21
N HIS A 142 -2.47 36.62 21.07
CA HIS A 142 -3.76 36.11 20.66
C HIS A 142 -3.88 34.64 21.07
N ARG A 143 -4.91 34.33 21.87
CA ARG A 143 -5.27 32.96 22.23
C ARG A 143 -6.36 32.45 21.29
N ASP A 144 -6.46 31.13 21.20
CA ASP A 144 -7.47 30.42 20.40
C ASP A 144 -7.39 30.74 18.90
N VAL A 145 -6.16 30.90 18.39
CA VAL A 145 -5.94 31.10 16.96
C VAL A 145 -5.99 29.75 16.25
N PRO A 146 -6.83 29.57 15.21
CA PRO A 146 -6.83 28.35 14.40
C PRO A 146 -5.45 28.12 13.78
N GLN A 147 -4.88 26.94 14.02
CA GLN A 147 -3.58 26.51 13.52
C GLN A 147 -3.69 25.10 12.96
N THR A 148 -2.88 24.78 11.95
CA THR A 148 -2.77 23.43 11.41
C THR A 148 -1.46 22.82 11.91
N VAL A 149 -1.55 21.78 12.74
CA VAL A 149 -0.38 21.02 13.19
C VAL A 149 -0.13 19.89 12.21
N VAL A 150 1.09 19.79 11.71
CA VAL A 150 1.55 18.75 10.79
C VAL A 150 2.39 17.76 11.58
N ASN A 151 1.97 16.49 11.59
CA ASN A 151 2.71 15.42 12.26
C ASN A 151 3.06 14.32 11.27
N PHE A 152 4.31 13.88 11.31
CA PHE A 152 4.77 12.68 10.63
C PHE A 152 4.75 11.53 11.65
N THR A 153 4.01 10.47 11.35
CA THR A 153 3.75 9.40 12.31
C THR A 153 3.90 8.02 11.68
N ARG A 154 3.92 6.98 12.54
CA ARG A 154 3.96 5.56 12.15
C ARG A 154 5.14 5.25 11.21
N PRO A 155 6.39 5.50 11.66
CA PRO A 155 7.59 5.15 10.91
C PRO A 155 7.60 3.65 10.62
N VAL A 156 7.87 3.30 9.36
CA VAL A 156 8.06 1.92 8.91
C VAL A 156 9.29 1.90 8.01
N PHE A 157 10.24 1.04 8.33
CA PHE A 157 11.45 0.85 7.53
C PHE A 157 11.25 -0.29 6.53
N LEU A 158 11.71 -0.08 5.29
CA LEU A 158 11.57 -1.02 4.18
C LEU A 158 12.85 -1.03 3.34
N ALA A 159 13.12 -2.15 2.66
CA ALA A 159 14.23 -2.28 1.71
C ALA A 159 15.62 -1.90 2.29
N PRO A 160 16.05 -2.52 3.42
CA PRO A 160 17.40 -2.28 3.94
C PRO A 160 18.46 -2.81 2.97
N ALA A 161 19.47 -1.99 2.67
CA ALA A 161 20.55 -2.35 1.76
C ALA A 161 21.88 -1.67 2.14
N ALA A 162 23.00 -2.26 1.71
CA ALA A 162 24.34 -1.75 2.01
C ALA A 162 24.73 -0.51 1.19
N ASN A 163 23.99 -0.21 0.11
CA ASN A 163 24.21 0.94 -0.75
C ASN A 163 22.88 1.49 -1.29
N GLU A 164 22.89 2.75 -1.74
CA GLU A 164 21.69 3.44 -2.23
C GLU A 164 21.06 2.74 -3.44
N ALA A 165 21.87 2.27 -4.39
CA ALA A 165 21.38 1.64 -5.62
C ALA A 165 20.56 0.38 -5.30
N GLY A 166 21.08 -0.49 -4.42
CA GLY A 166 20.37 -1.69 -3.96
C GLY A 166 19.11 -1.36 -3.16
N CYS A 167 19.12 -0.28 -2.36
CA CYS A 167 17.92 0.18 -1.66
C CYS A 167 16.84 0.63 -2.66
N ARG A 168 17.18 1.49 -3.63
CA ARG A 168 16.26 1.95 -4.67
C ARG A 168 15.72 0.78 -5.49
N GLU A 169 16.56 -0.16 -5.88
CA GLU A 169 16.16 -1.37 -6.60
C GLU A 169 15.16 -2.22 -5.80
N ALA A 170 15.43 -2.45 -4.51
CA ALA A 170 14.49 -3.15 -3.64
C ALA A 170 13.15 -2.39 -3.50
N VAL A 171 13.17 -1.06 -3.44
CA VAL A 171 11.95 -0.24 -3.44
C VAL A 171 11.17 -0.36 -4.75
N VAL A 172 11.83 -0.45 -5.91
CA VAL A 172 11.15 -0.69 -7.20
C VAL A 172 10.35 -1.99 -7.14
N TRP A 173 10.94 -3.06 -6.60
CA TRP A 173 10.22 -4.33 -6.43
C TRP A 173 9.10 -4.26 -5.41
N ILE A 174 9.24 -3.49 -4.32
CA ILE A 174 8.14 -3.25 -3.38
C ILE A 174 6.95 -2.59 -4.08
N VAL A 175 7.20 -1.57 -4.90
CA VAL A 175 6.14 -0.87 -5.66
C VAL A 175 5.51 -1.79 -6.69
N PHE A 176 6.33 -2.58 -7.42
CA PHE A 176 5.84 -3.56 -8.37
C PHE A 176 4.98 -4.64 -7.70
N ASP A 177 5.46 -5.23 -6.61
CA ASP A 177 4.76 -6.28 -5.86
C ASP A 177 3.44 -5.76 -5.27
N TYR A 178 3.37 -4.46 -4.90
CA TYR A 178 2.11 -3.81 -4.56
C TYR A 178 1.12 -3.82 -5.74
N CYS A 179 1.55 -3.49 -6.97
CA CYS A 179 0.69 -3.57 -8.14
C CYS A 179 0.17 -4.99 -8.39
N VAL A 180 1.04 -6.01 -8.25
CA VAL A 180 0.67 -7.43 -8.34
C VAL A 180 -0.38 -7.80 -7.29
N GLN A 181 -0.18 -7.36 -6.05
CA GLN A 181 -1.15 -7.59 -4.99
C GLN A 181 -2.50 -6.95 -5.30
N ARG A 182 -2.53 -5.75 -5.88
CA ARG A 182 -3.78 -5.10 -6.30
C ARG A 182 -4.51 -5.87 -7.38
N ALA A 183 -3.78 -6.47 -8.31
CA ALA A 183 -4.38 -7.37 -9.30
C ALA A 183 -5.01 -8.60 -8.61
N LEU A 184 -4.34 -9.21 -7.64
CA LEU A 184 -4.90 -10.34 -6.87
C LEU A 184 -6.14 -9.94 -6.05
N GLU A 185 -6.09 -8.81 -5.35
CA GLU A 185 -7.21 -8.28 -4.58
C GLU A 185 -8.41 -8.06 -5.49
N ARG A 186 -8.20 -7.46 -6.67
CA ARG A 186 -9.27 -7.25 -7.65
C ARG A 186 -9.92 -8.55 -8.12
N LEU A 187 -9.11 -9.59 -8.37
CA LEU A 187 -9.64 -10.92 -8.71
C LEU A 187 -10.45 -11.54 -7.57
N THR A 188 -10.02 -11.31 -6.33
CA THR A 188 -10.70 -11.82 -5.13
C THR A 188 -12.03 -11.11 -4.92
N GLU A 189 -12.08 -9.78 -5.06
CA GLU A 189 -13.32 -9.01 -5.01
C GLU A 189 -14.35 -9.48 -6.04
N LEU A 190 -13.92 -9.78 -7.27
CA LEU A 190 -14.80 -10.30 -8.31
C LEU A 190 -15.38 -11.68 -7.94
N ARG A 191 -14.56 -12.56 -7.34
CA ARG A 191 -15.02 -13.86 -6.83
C ARG A 191 -16.02 -13.72 -5.69
N GLU A 192 -15.70 -12.89 -4.70
CA GLU A 192 -16.59 -12.62 -3.56
C GLU A 192 -17.92 -12.03 -4.02
N ARG A 193 -17.88 -11.10 -4.98
CA ARG A 193 -19.10 -10.52 -5.55
C ARG A 193 -19.97 -11.58 -6.23
N ARG A 194 -19.36 -12.53 -6.95
CA ARG A 194 -20.08 -13.64 -7.56
C ARG A 194 -20.74 -14.53 -6.50
N GLU A 195 -20.00 -14.93 -5.46
CA GLU A 195 -20.53 -15.77 -4.37
C GLU A 195 -21.67 -15.08 -3.60
N GLU A 196 -21.58 -13.77 -3.40
CA GLU A 196 -22.66 -12.96 -2.83
C GLU A 196 -23.92 -13.00 -3.71
N LEU A 197 -23.77 -12.82 -5.02
CA LEU A 197 -24.87 -12.88 -5.98
C LEU A 197 -25.50 -14.28 -6.03
N GLU A 198 -24.71 -15.36 -6.01
CA GLU A 198 -25.22 -16.74 -5.95
C GLU A 198 -25.99 -17.02 -4.66
N THR A 199 -25.53 -16.47 -3.54
CA THR A 199 -26.21 -16.60 -2.25
C THR A 199 -27.52 -15.85 -2.22
N ARG A 200 -27.53 -14.60 -2.73
CA ARG A 200 -28.76 -13.83 -2.94
C ARG A 200 -29.73 -14.58 -3.85
N TYR A 201 -29.28 -15.06 -5.00
CA TYR A 201 -30.11 -15.82 -5.94
C TYR A 201 -30.81 -17.00 -5.25
N ARG A 202 -30.07 -17.81 -4.48
CA ARG A 202 -30.63 -18.94 -3.72
C ARG A 202 -31.68 -18.51 -2.69
N LEU A 203 -31.45 -17.40 -1.99
CA LEU A 203 -32.38 -16.85 -1.00
C LEU A 203 -33.68 -16.39 -1.68
N HIS A 204 -33.60 -15.58 -2.73
CA HIS A 204 -34.77 -15.06 -3.44
C HIS A 204 -35.54 -16.18 -4.14
N LEU A 205 -34.87 -17.18 -4.70
CA LEU A 205 -35.52 -18.38 -5.25
C LEU A 205 -36.26 -19.18 -4.16
N GLY A 206 -35.68 -19.27 -2.96
CA GLY A 206 -36.34 -19.85 -1.80
C GLY A 206 -37.60 -19.09 -1.38
N LYS A 207 -37.52 -17.75 -1.34
CA LYS A 207 -38.65 -16.84 -1.05
C LYS A 207 -39.77 -17.01 -2.06
N LEU A 208 -39.45 -16.99 -3.37
CA LEU A 208 -40.42 -17.19 -4.44
C LEU A 208 -41.12 -18.55 -4.31
N ARG A 209 -40.36 -19.63 -4.08
CA ARG A 209 -40.93 -20.98 -3.85
C ARG A 209 -41.82 -21.04 -2.61
N ALA A 210 -41.53 -20.27 -1.56
CA ALA A 210 -42.37 -20.19 -0.36
C ALA A 210 -43.68 -19.45 -0.64
N LEU A 211 -43.62 -18.32 -1.36
CA LEU A 211 -44.80 -17.59 -1.84
C LEU A 211 -45.67 -18.48 -2.72
N ASP A 212 -45.08 -19.21 -3.67
CA ASP A 212 -45.80 -20.17 -4.53
C ASP A 212 -46.54 -21.24 -3.73
N ARG A 213 -45.90 -21.81 -2.70
CA ARG A 213 -46.55 -22.80 -1.82
C ARG A 213 -47.68 -22.19 -1.00
N ALA A 214 -47.51 -20.96 -0.49
CA ALA A 214 -48.55 -20.25 0.24
C ALA A 214 -49.76 -19.94 -0.67
N HIS A 215 -49.49 -19.58 -1.92
CA HIS A 215 -50.50 -19.31 -2.95
C HIS A 215 -51.31 -20.56 -3.33
N ARG A 216 -50.63 -21.71 -3.48
CA ARG A 216 -51.28 -23.01 -3.79
C ARG A 216 -51.95 -23.68 -2.58
N GLY A 217 -51.63 -23.24 -1.36
CA GLY A 217 -52.19 -23.75 -0.10
C GLY A 217 -53.45 -23.00 0.35
N LEU A 218 -53.51 -22.62 1.64
CA LEU A 218 -54.65 -21.92 2.28
C LEU A 218 -55.09 -20.63 1.54
N GLY A 219 -54.20 -19.99 0.76
CA GLY A 219 -54.53 -18.81 -0.05
C GLY A 219 -55.52 -19.07 -1.18
N ALA A 220 -55.49 -20.26 -1.79
CA ALA A 220 -56.46 -20.67 -2.81
C ALA A 220 -57.88 -20.88 -2.25
N ILE A 221 -57.98 -21.18 -0.94
CA ILE A 221 -59.24 -21.37 -0.22
C ILE A 221 -59.80 -20.03 0.27
N ALA A 222 -58.94 -19.07 0.62
CA ALA A 222 -59.32 -17.78 1.20
C ALA A 222 -59.67 -16.69 0.16
N GLY A 223 -59.44 -16.91 -1.15
CA GLY A 223 -59.78 -15.95 -2.21
C GLY A 223 -59.10 -14.58 -2.10
N GLN A 224 -58.00 -14.47 -1.35
CA GLN A 224 -57.29 -13.22 -1.14
C GLN A 224 -56.20 -13.02 -2.20
N GLY A 225 -56.45 -12.11 -3.15
CA GLY A 225 -55.53 -11.71 -4.20
C GLY A 225 -54.41 -10.75 -3.75
N SER A 226 -53.92 -10.83 -2.52
CA SER A 226 -52.91 -9.88 -1.99
C SER A 226 -51.45 -10.37 -2.05
N ASN A 227 -51.13 -11.43 -2.80
CA ASN A 227 -49.76 -11.98 -2.91
C ASN A 227 -49.10 -11.81 -4.30
N ASP A 228 -49.80 -11.24 -5.28
CA ASP A 228 -49.30 -11.19 -6.66
C ASP A 228 -48.26 -10.08 -6.87
N ALA A 229 -48.38 -8.96 -6.14
CA ALA A 229 -47.39 -7.88 -6.14
C ALA A 229 -46.07 -8.31 -5.49
N ASP A 230 -46.12 -8.99 -4.33
CA ASP A 230 -44.93 -9.51 -3.65
C ASP A 230 -44.23 -10.60 -4.46
N ARG A 231 -45.01 -11.40 -5.21
CA ARG A 231 -44.48 -12.39 -6.14
C ARG A 231 -43.82 -11.73 -7.34
N SER A 232 -44.49 -10.79 -8.00
CA SER A 232 -43.94 -10.05 -9.14
C SER A 232 -42.67 -9.30 -8.75
N ALA A 233 -42.63 -8.67 -7.57
CA ALA A 233 -41.44 -8.04 -7.04
C ALA A 233 -40.30 -9.04 -6.82
N ALA A 234 -40.60 -10.23 -6.28
CA ALA A 234 -39.60 -11.28 -6.08
C ALA A 234 -39.08 -11.87 -7.41
N GLU A 235 -39.93 -12.01 -8.43
CA GLU A 235 -39.53 -12.46 -9.78
C GLU A 235 -38.61 -11.43 -10.46
N GLN A 236 -38.93 -10.15 -10.32
CA GLN A 236 -38.16 -9.06 -10.92
C GLN A 236 -36.78 -8.91 -10.27
N GLU A 237 -36.71 -8.99 -8.94
CA GLU A 237 -35.46 -9.01 -8.20
C GLU A 237 -34.58 -10.23 -8.54
N LEU A 238 -35.20 -11.37 -8.88
CA LEU A 238 -34.50 -12.56 -9.33
C LEU A 238 -33.88 -12.37 -10.71
N ALA A 239 -34.62 -11.78 -11.64
CA ALA A 239 -34.13 -11.45 -12.98
C ALA A 239 -32.95 -10.47 -12.93
N ASP A 240 -33.02 -9.44 -12.08
CA ASP A 240 -31.93 -8.49 -11.86
C ASP A 240 -30.66 -9.17 -11.29
N ILE A 241 -30.83 -10.16 -10.40
CA ILE A 241 -29.71 -10.96 -9.87
C ILE A 241 -29.13 -11.87 -10.95
N GLU A 242 -29.96 -12.49 -11.79
CA GLU A 242 -29.52 -13.35 -12.89
C GLU A 242 -28.67 -12.57 -13.90
N GLU A 243 -29.08 -11.36 -14.26
CA GLU A 243 -28.31 -10.48 -15.15
C GLU A 243 -26.95 -10.12 -14.53
N GLN A 244 -26.93 -9.73 -13.25
CA GLN A 244 -25.70 -9.44 -12.52
C GLN A 244 -24.78 -10.67 -12.41
N LEU A 245 -25.35 -11.86 -12.21
CA LEU A 245 -24.59 -13.10 -12.11
C LEU A 245 -24.00 -13.50 -13.47
N GLN A 246 -24.74 -13.34 -14.57
CA GLN A 246 -24.23 -13.60 -15.92
C GLN A 246 -23.02 -12.72 -16.24
N ALA A 247 -23.09 -11.42 -15.90
CA ALA A 247 -21.96 -10.51 -16.06
C ALA A 247 -20.75 -10.93 -15.20
N ALA A 248 -20.97 -11.24 -13.91
CA ALA A 248 -19.89 -11.63 -12.99
C ALA A 248 -19.22 -12.98 -13.37
N VAL A 249 -19.98 -13.92 -13.94
CA VAL A 249 -19.46 -15.21 -14.42
C VAL A 249 -18.61 -15.01 -15.67
N ALA A 250 -19.06 -14.20 -16.63
CA ALA A 250 -18.29 -13.91 -17.85
C ALA A 250 -16.90 -13.34 -17.52
N ASP A 251 -16.77 -12.63 -16.41
CA ASP A 251 -15.53 -11.97 -16.00
C ASP A 251 -14.51 -12.90 -15.30
N THR A 252 -14.90 -14.11 -14.87
CA THR A 252 -14.07 -14.97 -13.99
C THR A 252 -14.26 -16.49 -14.21
N ALA A 253 -14.84 -16.91 -15.34
CA ALA A 253 -15.20 -18.31 -15.59
C ALA A 253 -13.98 -19.20 -15.89
N THR A 254 -12.97 -18.66 -16.57
CA THR A 254 -11.83 -19.40 -17.07
C THR A 254 -10.51 -18.78 -16.65
N LEU A 255 -9.43 -19.57 -16.65
CA LEU A 255 -8.08 -19.08 -16.39
C LEU A 255 -7.66 -17.95 -17.35
N ASP A 256 -8.22 -17.93 -18.56
CA ASP A 256 -8.03 -16.88 -19.55
C ASP A 256 -8.62 -15.53 -19.09
N ASP A 257 -9.80 -15.58 -18.46
CA ASP A 257 -10.45 -14.39 -17.88
C ASP A 257 -9.61 -13.84 -16.72
N TYR A 258 -9.06 -14.71 -15.86
CA TYR A 258 -8.14 -14.28 -14.80
C TYR A 258 -6.91 -13.57 -15.37
N LEU A 259 -6.29 -14.15 -16.41
CA LEU A 259 -5.14 -13.53 -17.06
C LEU A 259 -5.51 -12.15 -17.64
N THR A 260 -6.65 -12.06 -18.32
CA THR A 260 -7.16 -10.80 -18.88
C THR A 260 -7.35 -9.74 -17.80
N ARG A 261 -8.00 -10.08 -16.69
CA ARG A 261 -8.21 -9.15 -15.57
C ARG A 261 -6.91 -8.71 -14.90
N ILE A 262 -5.92 -9.60 -14.77
CA ILE A 262 -4.58 -9.23 -14.27
C ILE A 262 -3.92 -8.23 -15.21
N VAL A 263 -3.94 -8.51 -16.52
CA VAL A 263 -3.37 -7.63 -17.55
C VAL A 263 -4.04 -6.26 -17.51
N GLU A 264 -5.37 -6.19 -17.44
CA GLU A 264 -6.12 -4.94 -17.35
C GLU A 264 -5.69 -4.09 -16.14
N VAL A 265 -5.59 -4.68 -14.95
CA VAL A 265 -5.20 -3.95 -13.74
C VAL A 265 -3.76 -3.45 -13.83
N LEU A 266 -2.83 -4.30 -14.28
CA LEU A 266 -1.41 -3.97 -14.37
C LEU A 266 -1.07 -3.03 -15.54
N SER A 267 -1.96 -2.89 -16.51
CA SER A 267 -1.79 -1.98 -17.65
C SER A 267 -2.03 -0.49 -17.29
N ALA A 268 -2.57 -0.21 -16.11
CA ALA A 268 -2.80 1.15 -15.61
C ALA A 268 -2.16 1.36 -14.22
N PRO A 269 -0.83 1.20 -14.08
CA PRO A 269 -0.15 1.27 -12.79
C PRO A 269 -0.27 2.65 -12.11
N GLU A 270 -0.47 3.72 -12.86
CA GLU A 270 -0.72 5.08 -12.35
C GLU A 270 -2.05 5.21 -11.58
N ALA A 271 -3.02 4.33 -11.84
CA ALA A 271 -4.25 4.26 -11.04
C ALA A 271 -4.02 3.54 -9.70
N LEU A 272 -2.94 2.77 -9.59
CA LEU A 272 -2.61 1.97 -8.40
C LEU A 272 -1.75 2.75 -7.42
N ILE A 273 -0.75 3.46 -7.92
CA ILE A 273 0.17 4.25 -7.10
C ILE A 273 0.68 5.47 -7.86
N THR A 274 0.74 6.61 -7.19
CA THR A 274 1.36 7.83 -7.69
C THR A 274 2.28 8.41 -6.64
N VAL A 275 3.32 9.12 -7.07
CA VAL A 275 4.22 9.87 -6.20
C VAL A 275 4.21 11.32 -6.66
N ALA A 276 3.92 12.22 -5.74
CA ALA A 276 3.90 13.66 -6.01
C ALA A 276 4.79 14.40 -5.02
N HIS A 277 5.49 15.41 -5.50
CA HIS A 277 6.26 16.31 -4.64
C HIS A 277 5.31 17.24 -3.87
N ARG A 278 5.65 17.49 -2.61
CA ARG A 278 4.91 18.34 -1.70
C ARG A 278 5.87 19.20 -0.87
N GLN A 279 5.50 20.45 -0.67
CA GLN A 279 6.25 21.41 0.14
C GLN A 279 5.33 22.02 1.19
N LEU A 280 5.82 22.10 2.43
CA LEU A 280 5.15 22.76 3.55
C LEU A 280 6.15 23.67 4.27
N ARG A 281 5.71 24.87 4.67
CA ARG A 281 6.50 25.72 5.57
C ARG A 281 6.07 25.47 7.01
N LEU A 282 6.98 24.98 7.85
CA LEU A 282 6.68 24.60 9.23
C LEU A 282 7.51 25.43 10.22
N ASP A 283 6.95 25.74 11.37
CA ASP A 283 7.75 26.20 12.51
C ASP A 283 8.45 25.02 13.21
N ARG A 284 9.30 25.33 14.20
CA ARG A 284 10.07 24.30 14.93
C ARG A 284 9.22 23.30 15.72
N VAL A 285 7.93 23.58 15.95
CA VAL A 285 7.01 22.71 16.69
C VAL A 285 5.99 22.02 15.77
N GLY A 286 6.14 22.14 14.45
CA GLY A 286 5.32 21.45 13.46
C GLY A 286 4.02 22.17 13.09
N ILE A 287 3.89 23.47 13.38
CA ILE A 287 2.75 24.27 12.95
C ILE A 287 2.98 24.74 11.51
N ARG A 288 1.98 24.55 10.65
CA ARG A 288 2.00 25.06 9.27
C ARG A 288 1.92 26.58 9.25
N LEU A 289 2.84 27.20 8.54
CA LEU A 289 2.91 28.65 8.36
C LEU A 289 2.43 28.99 6.94
N ASP A 290 1.31 29.73 6.86
CA ASP A 290 0.82 30.25 5.57
C ASP A 290 1.46 31.61 5.23
N ASP A 291 2.00 32.35 6.22
CA ASP A 291 2.72 33.63 5.99
C ASP A 291 4.22 33.37 5.77
N PRO A 292 4.79 33.74 4.61
CA PRO A 292 6.20 33.52 4.31
C PRO A 292 7.15 34.35 5.17
N ASN A 293 6.68 35.43 5.82
CA ASN A 293 7.52 36.29 6.65
C ASN A 293 7.74 35.76 8.07
N LEU A 294 6.98 34.74 8.47
CA LEU A 294 7.17 34.09 9.76
C LEU A 294 8.41 33.18 9.76
N PRO A 295 9.14 33.10 10.89
CA PRO A 295 10.30 32.23 11.01
C PRO A 295 9.85 30.76 10.96
N GLY A 296 10.29 30.07 9.91
CA GLY A 296 10.03 28.65 9.69
C GLY A 296 10.90 28.10 8.58
N ASP A 297 10.94 26.78 8.50
CA ASP A 297 11.74 26.03 7.55
C ASP A 297 10.83 25.44 6.47
N ASP A 298 11.31 25.43 5.23
CA ASP A 298 10.62 24.76 4.13
C ASP A 298 10.93 23.26 4.19
N VAL A 299 9.88 22.46 4.24
CA VAL A 299 9.92 21.00 4.34
C VAL A 299 9.41 20.42 3.03
N ASP A 300 10.36 19.98 2.22
CA ASP A 300 10.17 19.33 0.93
C ASP A 300 10.14 17.82 1.09
N PHE A 301 9.15 17.14 0.54
CA PHE A 301 9.03 15.69 0.58
C PHE A 301 8.16 15.13 -0.55
N GLU A 302 8.34 13.85 -0.84
CA GLU A 302 7.43 13.12 -1.73
C GLU A 302 6.27 12.50 -0.93
N GLU A 303 5.05 12.55 -1.50
CA GLU A 303 3.86 11.88 -0.99
C GLU A 303 3.41 10.81 -1.99
N ALA A 304 3.50 9.54 -1.58
CA ALA A 304 2.98 8.40 -2.32
C ALA A 304 1.50 8.21 -1.98
N THR A 305 0.64 8.24 -3.00
CA THR A 305 -0.78 7.93 -2.90
C THR A 305 -1.06 6.57 -3.52
N PHE A 306 -1.56 5.66 -2.70
CA PHE A 306 -1.93 4.29 -3.09
C PHE A 306 -3.43 4.22 -3.41
N ALA A 307 -3.83 3.21 -4.20
CA ALA A 307 -5.24 2.89 -4.40
C ALA A 307 -5.95 2.73 -3.05
N GLN A 308 -7.21 3.14 -2.98
CA GLN A 308 -8.02 3.27 -1.76
C GLN A 308 -7.68 4.49 -0.88
N GLY A 309 -6.82 5.41 -1.36
CA GLY A 309 -6.59 6.71 -0.73
C GLY A 309 -5.62 6.71 0.45
N LEU A 310 -4.95 5.58 0.69
CA LEU A 310 -3.85 5.51 1.65
C LEU A 310 -2.68 6.37 1.14
N ARG A 311 -2.13 7.20 2.03
CA ARG A 311 -0.99 8.07 1.71
C ARG A 311 0.19 7.74 2.62
N ARG A 312 1.39 7.76 2.06
CA ARG A 312 2.65 7.64 2.81
C ARG A 312 3.65 8.66 2.31
N VAL A 313 4.53 9.09 3.19
CA VAL A 313 5.70 9.93 2.85
C VAL A 313 6.91 9.00 2.79
N PRO A 314 7.34 8.54 1.60
CA PRO A 314 8.58 7.80 1.42
C PRO A 314 9.79 8.73 1.53
N VAL A 315 10.68 8.47 2.48
CA VAL A 315 11.96 9.18 2.63
C VAL A 315 13.08 8.16 2.52
N LEU A 316 13.95 8.29 1.52
CA LEU A 316 15.18 7.51 1.49
C LEU A 316 16.11 8.04 2.57
N VAL A 317 16.62 7.15 3.42
CA VAL A 317 17.51 7.52 4.50
C VAL A 317 18.78 6.68 4.51
N ARG A 318 19.87 7.30 4.97
CA ARG A 318 21.17 6.69 5.22
C ARG A 318 21.48 6.75 6.71
N ILE A 319 21.59 5.59 7.34
CA ILE A 319 21.94 5.43 8.74
C ILE A 319 23.44 5.09 8.83
N PRO A 320 24.27 5.92 9.49
CA PRO A 320 25.68 5.62 9.70
C PRO A 320 25.89 4.34 10.53
N GLY A 321 26.86 3.49 10.18
CA GLY A 321 27.11 2.24 10.93
C GLY A 321 27.55 2.44 12.38
N VAL A 322 28.04 3.63 12.75
CA VAL A 322 28.41 3.99 14.13
C VAL A 322 27.21 4.15 15.06
N ASP A 323 26.03 4.38 14.50
CA ASP A 323 24.78 4.59 15.24
C ASP A 323 23.91 3.30 15.27
N LEU A 324 24.39 2.21 14.67
CA LEU A 324 23.74 0.91 14.68
C LEU A 324 24.29 0.10 15.85
N GLU A 325 23.49 -0.07 16.91
CA GLU A 325 23.86 -1.00 17.97
C GLU A 325 23.86 -2.42 17.39
N ALA A 326 25.01 -3.12 17.49
CA ALA A 326 25.06 -4.53 17.12
C ALA A 326 24.02 -5.29 17.96
N PRO A 327 23.19 -6.17 17.36
CA PRO A 327 22.23 -6.94 18.12
C PRO A 327 22.96 -7.67 19.25
N ALA A 328 22.44 -7.55 20.47
CA ALA A 328 23.02 -8.19 21.65
C ALA A 328 23.32 -9.65 21.29
N LYS A 329 24.61 -10.01 21.40
CA LYS A 329 25.14 -11.34 21.06
C LYS A 329 24.16 -12.39 21.59
N ALA A 330 23.59 -13.20 20.69
CA ALA A 330 22.72 -14.29 21.08
C ALA A 330 23.45 -15.08 22.19
N MET A 331 22.89 -15.08 23.40
CA MET A 331 23.38 -15.94 24.47
C MET A 331 23.18 -17.36 23.97
N LEU A 332 24.26 -17.96 23.45
CA LEU A 332 24.29 -19.39 23.17
C LEU A 332 23.86 -20.09 24.45
N PRO A 333 22.89 -21.04 24.39
CA PRO A 333 22.55 -21.83 25.56
C PRO A 333 23.83 -22.50 26.05
N GLN A 334 24.18 -22.25 27.32
CA GLN A 334 25.20 -23.02 28.01
C GLN A 334 24.65 -24.44 28.14
N TRP A 335 25.07 -25.34 27.25
CA TRP A 335 24.92 -26.77 27.42
C TRP A 335 26.17 -27.34 28.08
#